data_AF-A0A0Q6ZAH9-F1
#
_entry.id   AF-A0A0Q6ZAH9-F1
#
_cell.length_a   1.000
_cell.length_b   1.000
_cell.length_c   1.000
_cell.angle_alpha   90.00
_cell.angle_beta   90.00
_cell.angle_gamma   90.00
#
_symmetry.space_group_name_H-M   'P 1'
#
loop_
_entity.id
_entity.type
_entity.pdbx_description
1 polymer ?
#
loop_
_entity_poly.entity_id
_entity_poly.type
_entity_poly.pdbx_seq_one_letter_code
_entity_poly.pdbx_strand_id
1 'polypeptide(L)'
;MTVTISRLYDNYNDAQRAVNELEAAGVPHSDISIIANNSDNWYGQDGKVDRDRDGVDDRAEGAGAGAGVGAGLGGAAGLLAGLGLLAIPGLGPVVAAGWLAATAVGAAAGAAAGGIVGALTQAGISEDDADAYAEGVRRGGTLVTARVADADQARFDDILDRSAVDLKSRRADWQKSGWGSYNPAADPYSAEQVRQERSRYTSRSV
;
A
#
# COMPACT_ATOMS: atom_id res chain seq x y z
N MET A 1 -14.04 -5.29 -20.33
CA MET A 1 -12.61 -4.96 -20.14
C MET A 1 -12.39 -4.66 -18.67
N THR A 2 -11.19 -4.87 -18.16
CA THR A 2 -10.84 -4.53 -16.77
C THR A 2 -10.00 -3.27 -16.73
N VAL A 3 -10.21 -2.45 -15.71
CA VAL A 3 -9.42 -1.25 -15.41
C VAL A 3 -8.81 -1.38 -14.02
N THR A 4 -7.66 -0.76 -13.82
CA THR A 4 -7.01 -0.68 -12.50
C THR A 4 -7.36 0.65 -11.86
N ILE A 5 -8.01 0.62 -10.72
CA ILE A 5 -8.25 1.79 -9.87
C ILE A 5 -7.31 1.73 -8.66
N SER A 6 -6.89 2.89 -8.16
CA SER A 6 -5.96 2.99 -7.03
C SER A 6 -6.27 4.19 -6.17
N ARG A 7 -6.03 4.07 -4.86
CA ARG A 7 -6.10 5.18 -3.90
C ARG A 7 -5.02 5.06 -2.83
N LEU A 8 -4.54 6.21 -2.38
CA LEU A 8 -3.60 6.35 -1.28
C LEU A 8 -4.37 6.68 0.00
N TYR A 9 -3.93 6.12 1.12
CA TYR A 9 -4.46 6.36 2.46
C TYR A 9 -3.30 6.78 3.37
N ASP A 10 -3.60 7.60 4.39
CA ASP A 10 -2.56 8.06 5.34
C ASP A 10 -2.13 6.96 6.32
N ASN A 11 -2.96 5.93 6.53
CA ASN A 11 -2.67 4.82 7.42
C ASN A 11 -3.27 3.48 6.92
N TYR A 12 -2.79 2.38 7.50
CA TYR A 12 -3.21 1.03 7.13
C TYR A 12 -4.67 0.74 7.48
N ASN A 13 -5.21 1.31 8.56
CA ASN A 13 -6.58 1.04 9.00
C ASN A 13 -7.61 1.56 7.99
N ASP A 14 -7.41 2.74 7.44
CA ASP A 14 -8.30 3.33 6.42
C ASP A 14 -8.25 2.51 5.13
N ALA A 15 -7.05 2.11 4.71
CA ALA A 15 -6.86 1.24 3.57
C ALA A 15 -7.51 -0.14 3.77
N GLN A 16 -7.36 -0.75 4.94
CA GLN A 16 -7.96 -2.05 5.27
C GLN A 16 -9.49 -1.98 5.25
N ARG A 17 -10.08 -0.88 5.74
CA ARG A 17 -11.54 -0.65 5.63
C ARG A 17 -11.97 -0.61 4.18
N ALA A 18 -11.25 0.12 3.32
CA ALA A 18 -11.55 0.18 1.89
C ALA A 18 -11.45 -1.20 1.21
N VAL A 19 -10.43 -2.01 1.54
CA VAL A 19 -10.30 -3.39 1.06
C VAL A 19 -11.51 -4.24 1.47
N ASN A 20 -11.88 -4.23 2.75
CA ASN A 20 -13.03 -4.99 3.25
C ASN A 20 -14.34 -4.55 2.57
N GLU A 21 -14.52 -3.26 2.30
CA GLU A 21 -15.69 -2.73 1.60
C GLU A 21 -15.72 -3.15 0.12
N LEU A 22 -14.57 -3.18 -0.57
CA LEU A 22 -14.48 -3.70 -1.93
C LEU A 22 -14.83 -5.19 -2.00
N GLU A 23 -14.30 -5.99 -1.08
CA GLU A 23 -14.62 -7.43 -0.99
C GLU A 23 -16.10 -7.66 -0.70
N ALA A 24 -16.66 -6.93 0.27
CA ALA A 24 -18.09 -6.99 0.59
C ALA A 24 -18.97 -6.55 -0.60
N ALA A 25 -18.46 -5.64 -1.44
CA ALA A 25 -19.13 -5.21 -2.67
C ALA A 25 -18.96 -6.18 -3.85
N GLY A 26 -18.14 -7.23 -3.70
CA GLY A 26 -17.99 -8.33 -4.65
C GLY A 26 -16.70 -8.30 -5.48
N VAL A 27 -15.74 -7.43 -5.19
CA VAL A 27 -14.41 -7.50 -5.82
C VAL A 27 -13.68 -8.72 -5.29
N PRO A 28 -13.17 -9.62 -6.16
CA PRO A 28 -12.40 -10.77 -5.70
C PRO A 28 -11.13 -10.33 -4.96
N HIS A 29 -10.81 -10.98 -3.84
CA HIS A 29 -9.56 -10.72 -3.10
C HIS A 29 -8.32 -10.77 -4.00
N SER A 30 -8.29 -11.71 -4.96
CA SER A 30 -7.19 -11.87 -5.92
C SER A 30 -6.99 -10.68 -6.87
N ASP A 31 -7.99 -9.79 -6.98
CA ASP A 31 -7.94 -8.58 -7.79
C ASP A 31 -7.61 -7.32 -6.98
N ILE A 32 -7.51 -7.44 -5.65
CA ILE A 32 -7.11 -6.36 -4.76
C ILE A 32 -5.62 -6.54 -4.40
N SER A 33 -4.90 -5.43 -4.30
CA SER A 33 -3.58 -5.39 -3.66
C SER A 33 -3.48 -4.22 -2.71
N ILE A 34 -2.76 -4.42 -1.61
CA ILE A 34 -2.47 -3.40 -0.61
C ILE A 34 -0.95 -3.37 -0.36
N ILE A 35 -0.38 -2.17 -0.29
CA ILE A 35 1.05 -1.94 0.02
C ILE A 35 1.14 -0.82 1.04
N ALA A 36 1.59 -1.14 2.24
CA ALA A 36 1.65 -0.24 3.39
C ALA A 36 3.10 -0.03 3.84
N ASN A 37 3.50 1.21 4.10
CA ASN A 37 4.78 1.48 4.75
C ASN A 37 4.81 0.92 6.18
N ASN A 38 5.95 0.35 6.56
CA ASN A 38 6.20 -0.24 7.88
C ASN A 38 7.51 0.28 8.49
N SER A 39 7.95 1.51 8.16
CA SER A 39 9.17 2.10 8.71
C SER A 39 9.12 2.28 10.23
N ASP A 40 7.92 2.34 10.80
CA ASP A 40 7.63 2.40 12.22
C ASP A 40 7.39 1.03 12.88
N ASN A 41 7.51 -0.07 12.12
CA ASN A 41 7.42 -1.45 12.60
C ASN A 41 6.09 -1.77 13.30
N TRP A 42 4.98 -1.21 12.81
CA TRP A 42 3.63 -1.56 13.29
C TRP A 42 3.25 -3.01 12.94
N TYR A 43 3.93 -3.63 11.97
CA TYR A 43 3.83 -5.05 11.66
C TYR A 43 5.19 -5.74 11.86
N GLY A 44 5.28 -6.61 12.87
CA GLY A 44 6.48 -7.34 13.23
C GLY A 44 6.73 -8.56 12.35
N GLN A 45 7.99 -8.99 12.26
CA GLN A 45 8.40 -10.22 11.57
C GLN A 45 7.85 -11.49 12.25
N ASP A 46 7.61 -11.43 13.55
CA ASP A 46 6.94 -12.47 14.33
C ASP A 46 5.42 -12.50 14.08
N GLY A 47 4.93 -11.67 13.16
CA GLY A 47 3.52 -11.42 13.02
C GLY A 47 3.00 -10.87 14.33
N LYS A 48 3.59 -9.78 14.84
CA LYS A 48 2.98 -8.83 15.80
C LYS A 48 2.35 -7.64 15.08
N VAL A 49 1.25 -7.09 15.56
CA VAL A 49 0.59 -5.90 15.00
C VAL A 49 0.45 -4.96 16.17
N ASP A 50 1.08 -3.80 16.07
CA ASP A 50 1.14 -2.78 17.10
C ASP A 50 0.94 -1.43 16.39
N ARG A 51 -0.32 -1.12 16.10
CA ARG A 51 -0.69 0.01 15.22
C ARG A 51 -0.62 1.33 15.96
N ASP A 52 -0.95 1.33 17.25
CA ASP A 52 -0.90 2.51 18.11
C ASP A 52 0.44 2.64 18.86
N ARG A 53 1.28 1.61 18.83
CA ARG A 53 2.63 1.58 19.42
C ARG A 53 2.62 1.62 20.93
N ASP A 54 1.59 1.07 21.55
CA ASP A 54 1.53 0.89 23.00
C ASP A 54 2.32 -0.37 23.46
N GLY A 55 2.82 -1.17 22.51
CA GLY A 55 3.59 -2.39 22.75
C GLY A 55 2.71 -3.62 23.02
N VAL A 56 1.39 -3.48 22.89
CA VAL A 56 0.41 -4.56 22.96
C VAL A 56 0.17 -5.09 21.55
N ASP A 57 0.00 -6.41 21.44
CA ASP A 57 -0.42 -7.01 20.18
C ASP A 57 -1.91 -6.71 19.96
N ASP A 58 -2.20 -5.86 18.98
CA ASP A 58 -3.54 -5.46 18.55
C ASP A 58 -4.33 -6.58 17.85
N ARG A 59 -3.79 -7.79 17.79
CA ARG A 59 -4.55 -8.98 17.41
C ARG A 59 -5.46 -9.40 18.56
N ALA A 60 -6.66 -8.82 18.64
CA ALA A 60 -7.70 -9.30 19.56
C ALA A 60 -8.97 -9.76 18.84
N GLU A 61 -9.49 -10.92 19.29
CA GLU A 61 -10.61 -11.77 18.84
C GLU A 61 -11.66 -11.15 17.92
N GLY A 62 -11.73 -11.64 16.67
CA GLY A 62 -12.86 -11.36 15.79
C GLY A 62 -12.67 -11.83 14.35
N ALA A 63 -11.43 -11.86 13.88
CA ALA A 63 -11.06 -12.51 12.64
C ALA A 63 -9.53 -12.64 12.63
N GLY A 64 -9.02 -13.85 12.82
CA GLY A 64 -7.69 -14.22 12.31
C GLY A 64 -7.74 -14.24 10.78
N ALA A 65 -8.02 -13.09 10.15
CA ALA A 65 -8.32 -13.00 8.73
C ALA A 65 -7.05 -13.23 7.91
N GLY A 66 -6.79 -14.51 7.62
CA GLY A 66 -6.03 -14.98 6.46
C GLY A 66 -4.50 -14.95 6.54
N ALA A 67 -3.88 -14.19 7.45
CA ALA A 67 -2.41 -14.10 7.52
C ALA A 67 -1.77 -15.22 8.36
N GLY A 68 -1.99 -16.48 7.97
CA GLY A 68 -1.09 -17.56 8.35
C GLY A 68 0.16 -17.48 7.47
N VAL A 69 1.34 -17.47 8.09
CA VAL A 69 2.69 -17.54 7.49
C VAL A 69 2.70 -17.98 6.01
N GLY A 70 2.65 -17.00 5.08
CA GLY A 70 2.84 -17.22 3.64
C GLY A 70 4.32 -17.34 3.23
N ALA A 71 5.24 -17.35 4.20
CA ALA A 71 6.68 -17.48 3.97
C ALA A 71 7.17 -18.95 3.93
N GLY A 72 6.26 -19.91 3.85
CA GLY A 72 6.59 -21.33 3.69
C GLY A 72 6.74 -21.73 2.22
N LEU A 73 7.95 -21.60 1.68
CA LEU A 73 8.47 -22.35 0.52
C LEU A 73 7.68 -22.29 -0.81
N GLY A 74 8.11 -21.41 -1.74
CA GLY A 74 8.17 -21.76 -3.17
C GLY A 74 7.31 -20.94 -4.14
N GLY A 75 7.95 -20.02 -4.87
CA GLY A 75 7.43 -19.44 -6.12
C GLY A 75 6.33 -18.39 -5.98
N ALA A 76 6.01 -17.70 -7.09
CA ALA A 76 5.05 -16.58 -7.18
C ALA A 76 3.65 -16.85 -6.60
N ALA A 77 3.33 -18.10 -6.23
CA ALA A 77 2.08 -18.51 -5.61
C ALA A 77 2.02 -18.24 -4.08
N GLY A 78 3.15 -18.14 -3.37
CA GLY A 78 3.16 -18.02 -1.89
C GLY A 78 2.69 -16.66 -1.34
N LEU A 79 2.78 -15.59 -2.14
CA LEU A 79 2.31 -14.25 -1.75
C LEU A 79 0.82 -14.01 -2.03
N LEU A 80 0.16 -14.91 -2.76
CA LEU A 80 -1.19 -14.67 -3.26
C LEU A 80 -2.29 -14.88 -2.21
N ALA A 81 -1.93 -15.33 -1.00
CA ALA A 81 -2.89 -15.66 0.06
C ALA A 81 -2.64 -14.95 1.41
N GLY A 82 -1.62 -14.10 1.54
CA GLY A 82 -1.30 -13.47 2.84
C GLY A 82 -0.40 -12.25 2.79
N LEU A 83 -0.41 -11.49 3.89
CA LEU A 83 0.49 -10.34 4.11
C LEU A 83 1.95 -10.82 4.18
N GLY A 84 2.82 -10.18 3.41
CA GLY A 84 4.26 -10.37 3.46
C GLY A 84 4.97 -9.08 3.84
N LEU A 85 6.01 -9.17 4.69
CA LEU A 85 6.93 -8.07 4.93
C LEU A 85 8.05 -8.09 3.89
N LEU A 86 8.25 -6.97 3.20
CA LEU A 86 9.23 -6.82 2.12
C LEU A 86 10.07 -5.56 2.37
N ALA A 87 11.35 -5.59 2.01
CA ALA A 87 12.18 -4.40 1.97
C ALA A 87 12.34 -3.96 0.52
N ILE A 88 11.81 -2.78 0.17
CA ILE A 88 11.92 -2.24 -1.19
C ILE A 88 12.90 -1.05 -1.17
N PRO A 89 13.93 -1.04 -2.04
CA PRO A 89 14.82 0.11 -2.18
C PRO A 89 14.03 1.42 -2.40
N GLY A 90 14.43 2.47 -1.68
CA GLY A 90 13.75 3.77 -1.69
C GLY A 90 12.54 3.84 -0.75
N LEU A 91 11.73 2.78 -0.60
CA LEU A 91 10.57 2.79 0.31
C LEU A 91 10.90 2.37 1.74
N GLY A 92 11.86 1.46 1.91
CA GLY A 92 12.14 0.81 3.20
C GLY A 92 11.25 -0.43 3.43
N PRO A 93 11.02 -0.83 4.69
CA PRO A 93 10.17 -1.96 5.02
C PRO A 93 8.70 -1.63 4.69
N VAL A 94 8.02 -2.55 4.02
CA VAL A 94 6.61 -2.47 3.64
C VAL A 94 5.89 -3.78 3.93
N VAL A 95 4.62 -3.69 4.30
CA VAL A 95 3.70 -4.84 4.33
C VAL A 95 2.91 -4.83 3.04
N ALA A 96 2.89 -5.94 2.32
CA ALA A 96 2.17 -6.04 1.06
C ALA A 96 1.35 -7.34 0.98
N ALA A 97 0.20 -7.27 0.32
CA ALA A 97 -0.61 -8.43 -0.07
C ALA A 97 -1.24 -8.22 -1.44
N GLY A 98 -1.60 -9.32 -2.09
CA GLY A 98 -2.27 -9.32 -3.39
C GLY A 98 -1.32 -9.40 -4.58
N TRP A 99 -1.89 -9.27 -5.78
CA TRP A 99 -1.20 -9.52 -7.04
C TRP A 99 -0.03 -8.54 -7.33
N LEU A 100 -0.07 -7.28 -6.86
CA LEU A 100 1.05 -6.34 -6.96
C LEU A 100 2.17 -6.65 -5.95
N ALA A 101 1.85 -7.28 -4.82
CA ALA A 101 2.89 -7.70 -3.88
C ALA A 101 3.80 -8.76 -4.51
N ALA A 102 3.21 -9.69 -5.29
CA ALA A 102 3.95 -10.71 -6.01
C ALA A 102 4.93 -10.13 -7.05
N THR A 103 4.56 -9.03 -7.74
CA THR A 103 5.45 -8.38 -8.71
C THR A 103 6.60 -7.62 -8.03
N ALA A 104 6.34 -7.00 -6.88
CA ALA A 104 7.39 -6.35 -6.08
C ALA A 104 8.47 -7.34 -5.61
N VAL A 105 8.09 -8.56 -5.23
CA VAL A 105 9.06 -9.62 -4.88
C VAL A 105 9.83 -10.11 -6.10
N GLY A 106 9.17 -10.25 -7.26
CA GLY A 106 9.85 -10.60 -8.52
C GLY A 106 10.91 -9.59 -8.93
N ALA A 107 10.70 -8.30 -8.64
CA ALA A 107 11.67 -7.24 -8.90
C ALA A 107 12.94 -7.40 -8.05
N ALA A 108 12.80 -7.79 -6.77
CA ALA A 108 13.94 -8.02 -5.88
C ALA A 108 14.84 -9.20 -6.32
N ALA A 109 14.29 -10.17 -7.04
CA ALA A 109 15.03 -11.30 -7.60
C ALA A 109 15.74 -10.99 -8.95
N GLY A 110 15.72 -9.73 -9.40
CA GLY A 110 16.43 -9.29 -10.61
C GLY A 110 15.67 -9.49 -11.93
N ALA A 111 14.40 -9.91 -11.89
CA ALA A 111 13.59 -10.18 -13.10
C ALA A 111 12.78 -8.97 -13.59
N ALA A 112 12.62 -7.91 -12.79
CA ALA A 112 11.91 -6.70 -13.20
C ALA A 112 12.55 -5.46 -12.57
N ALA A 113 13.15 -4.60 -13.39
CA ALA A 113 13.73 -3.32 -12.97
C ALA A 113 12.68 -2.25 -12.54
N GLY A 114 11.45 -2.66 -12.19
CA GLY A 114 10.31 -1.76 -12.09
C GLY A 114 9.99 -1.23 -10.69
N GLY A 115 10.34 -1.94 -9.60
CA GLY A 115 9.84 -1.60 -8.26
C GLY A 115 8.31 -1.40 -8.24
N ILE A 116 7.81 -0.61 -7.28
CA ILE A 116 6.37 -0.28 -7.21
C ILE A 116 5.89 0.52 -8.43
N VAL A 117 6.71 1.45 -8.95
CA VAL A 117 6.34 2.31 -10.09
C VAL A 117 6.08 1.47 -11.34
N GLY A 118 7.00 0.57 -11.68
CA GLY A 118 6.87 -0.35 -12.81
C GLY A 118 5.73 -1.34 -12.66
N ALA A 119 5.44 -1.80 -11.43
CA ALA A 119 4.30 -2.66 -11.18
C ALA A 119 2.96 -1.95 -11.43
N LEU A 120 2.86 -0.67 -11.04
CA LEU A 120 1.70 0.18 -11.27
C LEU A 120 1.56 0.56 -12.75
N THR A 121 2.66 0.89 -13.43
CA THR A 121 2.61 1.23 -14.86
C THR A 121 2.23 0.04 -15.73
N GLN A 122 2.73 -1.16 -15.40
CA GLN A 122 2.30 -2.41 -16.04
C GLN A 122 0.81 -2.70 -15.79
N ALA A 123 0.26 -2.22 -14.68
CA ALA A 123 -1.16 -2.31 -14.38
C ALA A 123 -2.04 -1.26 -15.08
N GLY A 124 -1.45 -0.38 -15.90
CA GLY A 124 -2.16 0.66 -16.65
C GLY A 124 -2.29 1.99 -15.92
N ILE A 125 -1.60 2.18 -14.79
CA ILE A 125 -1.52 3.48 -14.11
C ILE A 125 -0.48 4.35 -14.82
N SER A 126 -0.74 5.65 -14.95
CA SER A 126 0.24 6.57 -15.56
C SER A 126 1.53 6.61 -14.74
N GLU A 127 2.69 6.79 -15.37
CA GLU A 127 3.97 6.90 -14.66
C GLU A 127 3.96 8.03 -13.63
N ASP A 128 3.34 9.15 -14.01
CA ASP A 128 3.11 10.31 -13.14
C ASP A 128 2.33 9.99 -11.86
N ASP A 129 1.26 9.20 -11.96
CA ASP A 129 0.49 8.78 -10.78
C ASP A 129 1.21 7.67 -10.01
N ALA A 130 1.88 6.76 -10.72
CA ALA A 130 2.67 5.70 -10.11
C ALA A 130 3.80 6.26 -9.23
N ASP A 131 4.48 7.33 -9.69
CA ASP A 131 5.46 8.07 -8.90
C ASP A 131 4.84 8.71 -7.66
N ALA A 132 3.66 9.34 -7.80
CA ALA A 132 2.97 9.95 -6.68
C ALA A 132 2.51 8.90 -5.64
N TYR A 133 2.04 7.74 -6.08
CA TYR A 133 1.69 6.63 -5.19
C TYR A 133 2.94 6.06 -4.50
N ALA A 134 4.02 5.85 -5.23
CA ALA A 134 5.29 5.37 -4.69
C ALA A 134 5.84 6.31 -3.61
N GLU A 135 5.81 7.63 -3.88
CA GLU A 135 6.19 8.65 -2.90
C GLU A 135 5.24 8.68 -1.70
N GLY A 136 3.93 8.53 -1.93
CA GLY A 136 2.94 8.45 -0.86
C GLY A 136 3.19 7.29 0.11
N VAL A 137 3.50 6.10 -0.43
CA VAL A 137 3.90 4.96 0.39
C VAL A 137 5.24 5.24 1.07
N ARG A 138 6.26 5.74 0.35
CA ARG A 138 7.57 6.09 0.96
C ARG A 138 7.44 7.03 2.15
N ARG A 139 6.50 7.96 2.09
CA ARG A 139 6.20 8.96 3.14
C ARG A 139 5.38 8.45 4.31
N GLY A 140 5.00 7.16 4.31
CA GLY A 140 4.26 6.54 5.41
C GLY A 140 2.84 6.13 5.07
N GLY A 141 2.36 6.39 3.86
CA GLY A 141 1.01 6.03 3.43
C GLY A 141 0.82 4.54 3.13
N THR A 142 -0.41 4.21 2.76
CA THR A 142 -0.81 2.87 2.31
C THR A 142 -1.55 2.97 0.99
N LEU A 143 -1.12 2.22 -0.01
CA LEU A 143 -1.73 2.14 -1.33
C LEU A 143 -2.68 0.96 -1.40
N VAL A 144 -3.90 1.18 -1.90
CA VAL A 144 -4.82 0.12 -2.32
C VAL A 144 -5.01 0.22 -3.83
N THR A 145 -4.99 -0.93 -4.50
CA THR A 145 -5.26 -1.05 -5.92
C THR A 145 -6.27 -2.18 -6.15
N ALA A 146 -7.15 -2.02 -7.12
CA ALA A 146 -8.12 -3.04 -7.49
C ALA A 146 -8.26 -3.12 -9.00
N ARG A 147 -8.32 -4.34 -9.54
CA ARG A 147 -8.77 -4.59 -10.92
C ARG A 147 -10.27 -4.81 -10.92
N VAL A 148 -11.00 -3.98 -11.65
CA VAL A 148 -12.45 -4.03 -11.69
C VAL A 148 -12.94 -4.02 -13.13
N ALA A 149 -14.17 -4.47 -13.36
CA ALA A 149 -14.80 -4.29 -14.67
C ALA A 149 -15.00 -2.79 -14.93
N ASP A 150 -14.71 -2.35 -16.15
CA ASP A 150 -14.85 -0.95 -16.59
C ASP A 150 -16.27 -0.40 -16.31
N ALA A 151 -17.30 -1.22 -16.50
CA ALA A 151 -18.69 -0.87 -16.23
C ALA A 151 -19.00 -0.61 -14.73
N ASP A 152 -18.18 -1.16 -13.82
CA ASP A 152 -18.36 -1.01 -12.37
C ASP A 152 -17.38 0.02 -11.76
N GLN A 153 -16.53 0.66 -12.57
CA GLN A 153 -15.48 1.56 -12.09
C GLN A 153 -16.03 2.62 -11.13
N ALA A 154 -17.06 3.35 -11.53
CA ALA A 154 -17.63 4.45 -10.73
C ALA A 154 -18.13 3.96 -9.36
N ARG A 155 -18.71 2.76 -9.29
CA ARG A 155 -19.19 2.17 -8.04
C ARG A 155 -18.06 1.88 -7.06
N PHE A 156 -16.91 1.40 -7.57
CA PHE A 156 -15.76 1.07 -6.73
C PHE A 156 -14.89 2.28 -6.42
N ASP A 157 -14.85 3.30 -7.30
CA ASP A 157 -14.25 4.60 -7.00
C ASP A 157 -14.92 5.25 -5.78
N ASP A 158 -16.27 5.25 -5.71
CA ASP A 158 -17.03 5.76 -4.55
C ASP A 158 -16.69 5.06 -3.22
N ILE A 159 -16.32 3.77 -3.27
CA ILE A 159 -15.89 3.03 -2.08
C ILE A 159 -14.48 3.46 -1.69
N LEU A 160 -13.56 3.50 -2.66
CA LEU A 160 -12.17 3.85 -2.39
C LEU A 160 -12.02 5.31 -1.94
N ASP A 161 -12.84 6.23 -2.43
CA ASP A 161 -12.72 7.69 -2.17
C ASP A 161 -13.07 8.12 -0.73
N ARG A 162 -13.78 7.30 0.05
CA ARG A 162 -14.33 7.69 1.38
C ARG A 162 -13.30 8.16 2.39
N SER A 163 -12.09 7.59 2.33
CA SER A 163 -10.98 7.95 3.22
C SER A 163 -9.67 8.09 2.46
N ALA A 164 -9.75 8.19 1.12
CA ALA A 164 -8.57 8.38 0.30
C ALA A 164 -7.99 9.78 0.51
N VAL A 165 -6.67 9.85 0.42
CA VAL A 165 -5.94 11.09 0.24
C VAL A 165 -6.31 11.68 -1.13
N ASP A 166 -6.64 12.98 -1.16
CA ASP A 166 -6.65 13.72 -2.42
C ASP A 166 -5.20 13.80 -2.95
N LEU A 167 -4.88 12.87 -3.84
CA LEU A 167 -3.54 12.70 -4.39
C LEU A 167 -3.08 13.94 -5.15
N LYS A 168 -3.99 14.67 -5.82
CA LYS A 168 -3.63 15.88 -6.55
C LYS A 168 -3.20 16.99 -5.59
N SER A 169 -3.99 17.25 -4.56
CA SER A 169 -3.63 18.21 -3.51
C SER A 169 -2.33 17.81 -2.81
N ARG A 170 -2.19 16.52 -2.49
CA ARG A 170 -0.99 15.98 -1.82
C ARG A 170 0.27 16.13 -2.68
N ARG A 171 0.20 15.80 -3.97
CA ARG A 171 1.28 15.95 -4.93
C ARG A 171 1.72 17.41 -5.05
N ALA A 172 0.77 18.33 -5.13
CA ALA A 172 1.07 19.76 -5.20
C ALA A 172 1.83 20.26 -3.96
N ASP A 173 1.50 19.76 -2.78
CA ASP A 173 2.22 20.10 -1.55
C ASP A 173 3.64 19.52 -1.51
N TRP A 174 3.84 18.29 -1.98
CA TRP A 174 5.19 17.73 -2.12
C TRP A 174 6.04 18.51 -3.13
N GLN A 175 5.45 18.93 -4.25
CA GLN A 175 6.13 19.75 -5.26
C GLN A 175 6.59 21.10 -4.70
N LYS A 176 5.79 21.76 -3.86
CA LYS A 176 6.21 22.98 -3.14
C LYS A 176 7.41 22.73 -2.22
N SER A 177 7.55 21.51 -1.68
CA SER A 177 8.70 21.09 -0.87
C SER A 177 9.90 20.58 -1.68
N GLY A 178 9.86 20.69 -3.01
CA GLY A 178 10.96 20.32 -3.91
C GLY A 178 10.91 18.88 -4.43
N TRP A 179 9.84 18.13 -4.19
CA TRP A 179 9.66 16.81 -4.80
C TRP A 179 9.29 16.93 -6.28
N GLY A 180 9.96 16.18 -7.16
CA GLY A 180 9.66 16.14 -8.60
C GLY A 180 8.99 14.83 -9.02
N SER A 181 9.69 13.73 -8.81
CA SER A 181 9.29 12.36 -9.12
C SER A 181 9.81 11.40 -8.04
N TYR A 182 9.35 10.15 -8.05
CA TYR A 182 9.86 9.13 -7.14
C TYR A 182 11.32 8.80 -7.47
N ASN A 183 12.15 8.70 -6.43
CA ASN A 183 13.56 8.31 -6.56
C ASN A 183 13.83 7.02 -5.76
N PRO A 184 14.00 5.86 -6.40
CA PRO A 184 14.27 4.59 -5.72
C PRO A 184 15.64 4.56 -5.01
N ALA A 185 16.54 5.49 -5.33
CA ALA A 185 17.85 5.63 -4.68
C ALA A 185 17.84 6.60 -3.50
N ALA A 186 16.71 7.28 -3.23
CA ALA A 186 16.60 8.13 -2.04
C ALA A 186 16.56 7.27 -0.77
N ASP A 187 17.00 7.82 0.34
CA ASP A 187 16.88 7.14 1.62
C ASP A 187 15.40 6.90 1.97
N PRO A 188 15.06 5.72 2.51
CA PRO A 188 13.75 5.47 3.09
C PRO A 188 13.44 6.47 4.22
N TYR A 189 12.16 6.82 4.38
CA TYR A 189 11.76 7.64 5.53
C TYR A 189 11.97 6.85 6.82
N SER A 190 12.57 7.51 7.81
CA SER A 190 12.71 6.96 9.15
C SER A 190 11.35 6.84 9.86
N ALA A 191 11.28 6.03 10.91
CA ALA A 191 10.09 5.91 11.75
C ALA A 191 9.59 7.27 12.28
N GLU A 192 10.51 8.18 12.58
CA GLU A 192 10.17 9.52 13.06
C GLU A 192 9.62 10.41 11.94
N GLN A 193 10.23 10.40 10.76
CA GLN A 193 9.76 11.16 9.60
C GLN A 193 8.37 10.69 9.18
N VAL A 194 8.12 9.37 9.15
CA VAL A 194 6.79 8.80 8.89
C VAL A 194 5.76 9.26 9.92
N ARG A 195 6.11 9.26 11.22
CA ARG A 195 5.22 9.78 12.29
C ARG A 195 4.86 11.25 12.05
N GLN A 196 5.88 12.07 11.79
CA GLN A 196 5.68 13.50 11.55
C GLN A 196 4.79 13.72 10.32
N GLU A 197 5.02 12.99 9.23
CA GLU A 197 4.19 13.11 8.02
C GLU A 197 2.73 12.69 8.27
N ARG A 198 2.47 11.54 8.90
CA ARG A 198 1.10 11.12 9.24
C ARG A 198 0.39 12.11 10.16
N SER A 199 1.12 12.67 11.14
CA SER A 199 0.56 13.66 12.07
C SER A 199 0.17 14.96 11.38
N ARG A 200 0.93 15.40 10.37
CA ARG A 200 0.67 16.61 9.58
C ARG A 200 -0.70 16.59 8.90
N TYR A 201 -1.16 15.42 8.49
CA TYR A 201 -2.42 15.26 7.76
C TYR A 201 -3.57 14.81 8.67
N THR A 202 -3.28 14.14 9.78
CA THR A 202 -4.29 13.79 10.81
C THR A 202 -4.78 15.03 11.57
N SER A 203 -3.94 16.05 11.79
CA SER A 203 -4.32 17.25 12.54
C SER A 203 -5.15 18.27 11.76
N ARG A 204 -5.44 18.02 10.48
CA ARG A 204 -6.08 18.98 9.56
C ARG A 204 -7.54 18.63 9.23
N SER A 205 -8.08 17.58 9.84
CA SER A 205 -9.44 17.05 9.65
C SER A 205 -10.43 17.45 10.75
N VAL A 206 -10.19 18.55 11.48
CA VAL A 206 -11.09 19.11 12.51
C VAL A 206 -11.75 20.39 12.03
#